data_AF-A0A2I2ZST7-F1
#
_entry.id   AF-A0A2I2ZST7-F1
#
_cell.length_a   1.000
_cell.length_b   1.000
_cell.length_c   1.000
_cell.angle_alpha   90.00
_cell.angle_beta   90.00
_cell.angle_gamma   90.00
#
_symmetry.space_group_name_H-M   'P 1'
#
loop_
_entity.id
_entity.type
_entity.pdbx_description
1 polymer ?
#
loop_
_entity_poly.entity_id
_entity_poly.type
_entity_poly.pdbx_seq_one_letter_code
_entity_poly.pdbx_strand_id
1 'polypeptide(L)' 'MSKAQPLDLKKFMDKKHVQGILWGFDPFMNLVIDKCVEMATSRQQNNIGMVVMQGNSTIMLEDLE' A
#
# COMPACT_ATOMS: atom_id res chain seq x y z
N MET A 1 -13.03 -36.62 9.53
CA MET A 1 -12.83 -35.55 8.52
C MET A 1 -12.72 -34.24 9.28
N SER A 2 -11.52 -33.63 9.36
CA SER A 2 -11.34 -32.36 10.07
C SER A 2 -12.07 -31.25 9.33
N LYS A 3 -13.03 -30.58 9.98
CA LYS A 3 -13.59 -29.32 9.49
C LYS A 3 -12.43 -28.35 9.29
N ALA A 4 -12.23 -27.88 8.06
CA ALA A 4 -11.29 -26.80 7.80
C ALA A 4 -11.71 -25.60 8.65
N GLN A 5 -10.81 -25.13 9.53
CA GLN A 5 -11.03 -23.86 10.21
C GLN A 5 -11.06 -22.78 9.12
N PRO A 6 -12.12 -21.96 9.05
CA PRO A 6 -12.13 -20.82 8.13
C PRO A 6 -10.93 -19.95 8.52
N LEU A 7 -9.90 -19.91 7.69
CA LEU A 7 -8.88 -18.86 7.83
C LEU A 7 -9.63 -17.54 7.68
N ASP A 8 -9.47 -16.64 8.63
CA ASP A 8 -9.90 -15.25 8.54
C ASP A 8 -9.07 -14.56 7.44
N LEU A 9 -9.34 -14.90 6.17
CA LEU A 9 -8.64 -14.41 4.98
C LEU A 9 -8.60 -12.88 4.97
N LYS A 10 -9.59 -12.24 5.61
CA LYS A 10 -9.67 -10.80 5.83
C LYS A 10 -8.44 -10.21 6.55
N LYS A 11 -7.85 -10.91 7.52
CA LYS A 11 -6.63 -10.45 8.25
C LYS A 11 -5.40 -10.42 7.36
N PHE A 12 -5.37 -11.21 6.29
CA PHE A 12 -4.26 -11.25 5.32
C PHE A 12 -4.54 -10.40 4.07
N MET A 13 -5.75 -9.87 3.93
CA MET A 13 -6.20 -9.04 2.81
C MET A 13 -6.14 -7.54 3.15
N ASP A 14 -5.52 -7.17 4.28
CA ASP A 14 -5.38 -5.77 4.68
C ASP A 14 -4.55 -5.02 3.64
N LYS A 15 -5.21 -4.06 2.99
CA LYS A 15 -4.60 -3.18 1.99
C LYS A 15 -3.87 -2.08 2.73
N LYS A 16 -2.62 -1.82 2.36
CA LYS A 16 -1.87 -0.67 2.85
C LYS A 16 -2.30 0.57 2.10
N HIS A 17 -2.51 1.65 2.84
CA HIS A 17 -2.71 2.97 2.29
C HIS A 17 -1.46 3.80 2.58
N VAL A 18 -0.85 4.35 1.55
CA VAL A 18 0.34 5.18 1.64
C VAL A 18 0.13 6.47 0.88
N GLN A 19 0.73 7.54 1.39
CA GLN A 19 0.74 8.86 0.75
C GLN A 19 2.18 9.37 0.66
N GLY A 20 2.52 10.02 -0.44
CA GLY A 20 3.81 10.69 -0.60
C GLY A 20 3.88 11.47 -1.90
N ILE A 21 5.08 11.89 -2.27
CA ILE A 21 5.34 12.67 -3.48
C ILE A 21 5.77 11.73 -4.60
N LEU A 22 5.03 11.67 -5.70
CA LEU A 22 5.41 10.87 -6.86
C LEU A 22 6.66 11.46 -7.51
N TRP A 23 7.75 10.69 -7.52
CA TRP A 23 9.04 11.10 -8.09
C TRP A 23 9.27 10.57 -9.50
N GLY A 24 8.64 9.45 -9.84
CA GLY A 24 8.75 8.84 -11.16
C GLY A 24 7.98 7.53 -11.25
N PHE A 25 7.84 7.04 -12.48
CA PHE A 25 7.21 5.76 -12.77
C PHE A 25 7.79 5.14 -14.04
N ASP A 26 7.52 3.86 -14.25
CA ASP A 26 7.91 3.12 -15.46
C ASP A 26 6.67 2.65 -16.27
N PRO A 27 6.85 2.09 -17.49
CA PRO A 27 5.73 1.61 -18.31
C PRO A 27 4.88 0.50 -17.68
N PHE A 28 5.38 -0.18 -16.64
CA PHE A 28 4.65 -1.20 -15.88
C PHE A 28 3.95 -0.61 -14.64
N MET A 29 3.92 0.72 -14.54
CA MET A 29 3.33 1.47 -13.43
C MET A 29 3.99 1.19 -12.08
N ASN A 30 5.25 0.74 -12.05
CA ASN A 30 6.00 0.77 -10.80
C ASN A 30 6.25 2.23 -10.43
N LEU A 31 5.99 2.60 -9.18
CA LEU A 31 6.01 3.99 -8.72
C LEU A 31 7.16 4.20 -7.76
N VAL A 32 7.88 5.31 -7.93
CA VAL A 32 8.84 5.81 -6.95
C VAL A 32 8.17 6.93 -6.18
N ILE A 33 8.00 6.75 -4.88
CA ILE A 33 7.33 7.72 -4.00
C ILE A 33 8.33 8.18 -2.95
N ASP A 34 8.56 9.49 -2.88
CA ASP A 34 9.38 10.13 -1.85
C ASP A 34 8.51 10.62 -0.68
N LYS A 35 9.11 10.77 0.51
CA LYS A 35 8.43 11.18 1.76
C LYS A 35 7.16 10.38 2.05
N CYS A 36 7.19 9.08 1.77
CA CYS A 36 6.09 8.17 1.96
C CYS A 36 5.71 8.04 3.44
N VAL A 37 4.41 8.11 3.71
CA VAL A 37 3.77 7.95 5.01
C VAL A 37 2.71 6.85 4.89
N GLU A 38 2.82 5.82 5.72
CA GLU A 38 1.79 4.78 5.85
C GLU A 38 0.65 5.28 6.75
N MET A 39 -0.57 5.20 6.22
CA MET A 39 -1.81 5.59 6.87
C MET A 39 -2.39 4.37 7.59
N ALA A 40 -1.96 4.10 8.82
CA ALA A 40 -2.48 2.98 9.59
C ALA A 40 -3.91 3.22 10.09
N THR A 41 -4.69 2.14 10.19
CA THR A 41 -6.08 2.16 10.69
C THR A 41 -6.21 2.78 12.10
N SER A 42 -5.14 2.75 12.90
CA SER A 42 -5.08 3.30 14.26
C SER A 42 -4.87 4.82 14.32
N ARG A 43 -5.01 5.56 13.19
CA ARG A 43 -4.61 6.97 13.03
C ARG A 43 -3.12 7.25 13.25
N GLN A 44 -2.32 6.20 13.41
CA GLN A 44 -0.89 6.33 13.49
C GLN A 44 -0.34 6.50 12.07
N GLN A 45 0.47 7.54 11.89
CA GLN A 45 1.20 7.78 10.66
C GLN A 45 2.64 7.34 10.83
N ASN A 46 3.10 6.44 9.97
CA ASN A 46 4.47 5.94 10.00
C ASN A 46 5.24 6.51 8.80
N ASN A 47 6.28 7.28 9.08
CA ASN A 47 7.17 7.79 8.04
C ASN A 47 8.07 6.66 7.53
N ILE A 48 8.00 6.35 6.24
CA ILE A 48 8.79 5.31 5.60
C ILE A 48 9.95 5.93 4.80
N GLY A 49 9.76 7.12 4.23
CA GLY A 49 10.76 7.77 3.38
C GLY A 49 10.58 7.44 1.91
N MET A 50 11.65 7.15 1.17
CA MET A 50 11.57 6.81 -0.25
C MET A 50 11.22 5.33 -0.45
N VAL A 51 10.19 5.03 -1.22
CA VAL A 51 9.72 3.67 -1.50
C VAL A 51 9.51 3.44 -2.99
N VAL A 52 9.62 2.17 -3.40
CA VAL A 52 9.20 1.70 -4.72
C VAL A 52 7.97 0.82 -4.55
N MET A 53 6.87 1.16 -5.23
CA MET A 53 5.64 0.35 -5.26
C MET A 53 5.52 -0.38 -6.59
N GLN A 54 5.16 -1.67 -6.55
CA GLN A 54 4.94 -2.44 -7.76
C GLN A 54 3.59 -2.07 -8.39
N GLY A 55 3.57 -1.81 -9.70
CA GLY A 55 2.34 -1.39 -10.40
C GLY A 55 1.17 -2.36 -10.24
N ASN A 56 1.44 -3.66 -10.29
CA ASN A 56 0.44 -4.71 -10.08
C ASN A 56 -0.16 -4.75 -8.67
N SER A 57 0.49 -4.12 -7.69
CA SER A 57 0.01 -4.03 -6.30
C SER A 57 -0.80 -2.76 -6.03
N THR A 58 -0.79 -1.81 -6.97
CA THR A 58 -1.53 -0.55 -6.86
C THR A 58 -2.98 -0.78 -7.26
N ILE A 59 -3.89 -0.58 -6.30
CA ILE A 59 -5.33 -0.78 -6.50
C ILE A 59 -6.00 0.53 -6.91
N MET A 60 -5.55 1.63 -6.32
CA MET A 60 -6.07 2.98 -6.53
C MET A 60 -4.91 3.96 -6.36
N LEU A 61 -4.86 4.97 -7.21
CA LEU A 61 -3.96 6.10 -7.13
C LEU A 61 -4.82 7.35 -7.29
N GLU A 62 -4.73 8.27 -6.35
CA GLU A 62 -5.43 9.55 -6.36
C GLU A 62 -4.43 10.68 -6.10
N ASP A 63 -4.73 11.85 -6.65
CA ASP A 63 -3.97 13.06 -6.40
C ASP A 63 -4.61 13.82 -5.23
N LEU A 64 -3.78 14.46 -4.40
CA LEU A 64 -4.22 15.12 -3.16
C LEU A 64 -4.02 16.63 -3.17
N GLU A 65 -3.81 17.20 -4.36
CA GLU A 65 -3.74 18.66 -4.61
C GLU A 65 -5.12 19.34 -4.53
#